data_AF-A0A9D1Z1Q8-F1
#
_entry.id   AF-A0A9D1Z1Q8-F1
#
_cell.length_a   1.000
_cell.length_b   1.000
_cell.length_c   1.000
_cell.angle_alpha   90.00
_cell.angle_beta   90.00
_cell.angle_gamma   90.00
#
_symmetry.space_group_name_H-M   'P 1'
#
loop_
_entity.id
_entity.type
_entity.pdbx_description
1 polymer ?
#
loop_
_entity_poly.entity_id
_entity_poly.type
_entity_poly.pdbx_seq_one_letter_code
_entity_poly.pdbx_strand_id
1 'polypeptide(L)'
;DLDAIARRPKLFAGYSDVTALHTAFNQVCGFVTFHAPMPASDYYRPVDECTMSQLRRCLFGPLAGPVENPHGQPLIPLAPGSAMGRLCGGNLSLLAASLGTPWEIDTRGKLLFLEDVGEKVYRIDGMLTQLRNAGKFQDCAGVILGAWTDCPPEDPERSLTLEEVFRELIVPAARPVLTGLACGHTLPTLSLPLGAMAAIDANTGRLEVLPL
;
A
#
# COMPACT_ATOMS: atom_id res chain seq x y z
N ASP A 1 23.57 -7.87 2.37
CA ASP A 1 24.46 -6.74 2.65
C ASP A 1 23.69 -5.45 2.38
N LEU A 2 23.03 -4.90 3.41
CA LEU A 2 22.23 -3.67 3.28
C LEU A 2 23.12 -2.43 3.11
N ASP A 3 24.32 -2.43 3.69
CA ASP A 3 25.28 -1.33 3.56
C ASP A 3 25.77 -1.16 2.11
N ALA A 4 26.07 -2.28 1.43
CA ALA A 4 26.41 -2.22 0.01
C ALA A 4 25.27 -1.69 -0.86
N ILE A 5 24.02 -2.06 -0.53
CA ILE A 5 22.83 -1.59 -1.25
C ILE A 5 22.62 -0.09 -1.02
N ALA A 6 22.69 0.38 0.23
CA ALA A 6 22.55 1.79 0.58
C ALA A 6 23.60 2.69 -0.10
N ARG A 7 24.83 2.20 -0.28
CA ARG A 7 25.90 2.94 -0.98
C ARG A 7 25.66 3.09 -2.48
N ARG A 8 24.87 2.21 -3.10
CA ARG A 8 24.63 2.19 -4.55
C ARG A 8 23.17 1.81 -4.84
N PRO A 9 22.21 2.69 -4.48
CA PRO A 9 20.81 2.40 -4.70
C PRO A 9 20.57 2.23 -6.20
N LYS A 10 19.80 1.20 -6.54
CA LYS A 10 19.33 0.93 -7.90
C LYS A 10 17.81 0.90 -7.86
N LEU A 11 17.20 1.08 -9.03
CA LEU A 11 15.77 0.86 -9.17
C LEU A 11 15.42 -0.54 -8.67
N PHE A 12 14.44 -0.60 -7.78
CA PHE A 12 13.94 -1.83 -7.21
C PHE A 12 12.41 -1.80 -7.26
N ALA A 13 11.82 -2.83 -7.88
CA ALA A 13 10.39 -2.87 -8.16
C ALA A 13 9.85 -4.30 -7.99
N GLY A 14 8.61 -4.39 -7.51
CA GLY A 14 7.86 -5.63 -7.32
C GLY A 14 6.73 -5.43 -6.30
N TYR A 15 5.91 -6.45 -6.06
CA TYR A 15 4.85 -6.42 -5.04
C TYR A 15 4.74 -7.76 -4.32
N SER A 16 3.73 -7.94 -3.46
CA SER A 16 3.51 -9.19 -2.72
C SER A 16 4.69 -9.48 -1.76
N ASP A 17 5.32 -10.66 -1.83
CA ASP A 17 6.49 -11.06 -1.03
C ASP A 17 7.64 -10.03 -1.03
N VAL A 18 7.76 -9.23 -2.09
CA VAL A 18 8.76 -8.16 -2.22
C VAL A 18 8.57 -7.06 -1.16
N THR A 19 7.40 -6.97 -0.53
CA THR A 19 7.07 -6.03 0.57
C THR A 19 8.10 -6.03 1.70
N ALA A 20 8.64 -7.19 2.06
CA ALA A 20 9.68 -7.28 3.09
C ALA A 20 10.96 -6.51 2.69
N LEU A 21 11.34 -6.59 1.40
CA LEU A 21 12.51 -5.88 0.87
C LEU A 21 12.24 -4.39 0.72
N HIS A 22 11.03 -3.99 0.30
CA HIS A 22 10.62 -2.59 0.29
C HIS A 22 10.76 -1.95 1.67
N THR A 23 10.25 -2.63 2.70
CA THR A 23 10.34 -2.17 4.10
C THR A 23 11.80 -2.00 4.53
N ALA A 24 12.63 -3.02 4.31
CA ALA A 24 14.04 -2.96 4.67
C ALA A 24 14.80 -1.85 3.91
N PHE A 25 14.56 -1.71 2.61
CA PHE A 25 15.25 -0.72 1.79
C PHE A 25 14.82 0.72 2.11
N ASN A 26 13.54 0.96 2.34
CA ASN A 26 13.09 2.30 2.74
C ASN A 26 13.59 2.67 4.14
N GLN A 27 13.56 1.74 5.11
CA GLN A 27 13.90 2.03 6.51
C GLN A 27 15.39 2.04 6.81
N VAL A 28 16.15 1.12 6.22
CA VAL A 28 17.58 0.94 6.51
C VAL A 28 18.44 1.62 5.45
N CYS A 29 18.07 1.48 4.18
CA CYS A 29 18.87 2.01 3.07
C CYS A 29 18.44 3.43 2.63
N GLY A 30 17.25 3.89 3.02
CA GLY A 30 16.79 5.27 2.84
C GLY A 30 16.46 5.68 1.41
N PHE A 31 16.23 4.75 0.48
CA PHE A 31 15.89 5.06 -0.92
C PHE A 31 14.48 4.60 -1.30
N VAL A 32 13.95 5.22 -2.36
CA VAL A 32 12.61 4.92 -2.91
C VAL A 32 12.62 3.59 -3.66
N THR A 33 11.61 2.78 -3.43
CA THR A 33 11.34 1.54 -4.17
C THR A 33 9.95 1.60 -4.78
N PHE A 34 9.62 0.68 -5.68
CA PHE A 34 8.33 0.71 -6.40
C PHE A 34 7.51 -0.54 -6.11
N HIS A 35 6.34 -0.34 -5.51
CA HIS A 35 5.31 -1.36 -5.48
C HIS A 35 4.68 -1.45 -6.87
N ALA A 36 5.07 -2.44 -7.66
CA ALA A 36 4.77 -2.48 -9.10
C ALA A 36 4.66 -3.91 -9.64
N PRO A 37 3.93 -4.14 -10.75
CA PRO A 37 3.76 -5.45 -11.38
C PRO A 37 5.07 -6.21 -11.59
N MET A 38 5.02 -7.55 -11.51
CA MET A 38 6.21 -8.39 -11.66
C MET A 38 6.20 -9.13 -13.01
N PRO A 39 7.38 -9.28 -13.65
CA PRO A 39 7.54 -10.02 -14.90
C PRO A 39 6.89 -11.42 -14.93
N ALA A 40 6.90 -12.14 -13.81
CA ALA A 40 6.43 -13.52 -13.75
C ALA A 40 4.92 -13.66 -13.46
N SER A 41 4.30 -12.68 -12.81
CA SER A 41 2.89 -12.72 -12.38
C SER A 41 1.93 -12.07 -13.36
N ASP A 42 2.40 -11.12 -14.17
CA ASP A 42 1.48 -10.27 -14.94
C ASP A 42 1.67 -10.40 -16.45
N TYR A 43 2.81 -10.92 -16.92
CA TYR A 43 3.19 -10.93 -18.34
C TYR A 43 2.92 -12.25 -19.08
N TYR A 44 2.19 -13.18 -18.48
CA TYR A 44 1.70 -14.37 -19.20
C TYR A 44 0.42 -14.07 -20.02
N ARG A 45 -0.13 -12.86 -19.89
CA ARG A 45 -1.24 -12.31 -20.70
C ARG A 45 -0.87 -10.88 -21.15
N PRO A 46 -1.54 -10.34 -22.17
CA PRO A 46 -1.40 -8.92 -22.52
C PRO A 46 -1.73 -8.06 -21.28
N VAL A 47 -0.74 -7.32 -20.80
CA VAL A 47 -0.92 -6.33 -19.72
C VAL A 47 -1.66 -5.13 -20.31
N ASP A 48 -2.65 -4.61 -19.59
CA ASP A 48 -3.42 -3.46 -20.05
C ASP A 48 -2.56 -2.18 -20.13
N GLU A 49 -3.03 -1.22 -20.93
CA GLU A 49 -2.29 0.03 -21.18
C GLU A 49 -2.09 0.88 -19.93
N CYS A 50 -3.05 0.88 -19.00
CA CYS A 50 -2.95 1.63 -17.75
C CYS A 50 -1.77 1.08 -16.93
N THR A 51 -1.74 -0.22 -16.67
CA THR A 51 -0.66 -0.88 -15.93
C THR A 51 0.71 -0.64 -16.58
N MET A 52 0.82 -0.81 -17.90
CA MET A 52 2.08 -0.58 -18.61
C MET A 52 2.53 0.88 -18.57
N SER A 53 1.60 1.84 -18.68
CA SER A 53 1.92 3.27 -18.61
C SER A 53 2.42 3.67 -17.21
N GLN A 54 1.82 3.12 -16.15
CA GLN A 54 2.21 3.38 -14.76
C GLN A 54 3.57 2.79 -14.45
N LEU A 55 3.84 1.55 -14.90
CA LEU A 55 5.17 0.97 -14.79
C LEU A 55 6.20 1.81 -15.54
N ARG A 56 5.90 2.23 -16.78
CA ARG A 56 6.80 3.08 -17.58
C ARG A 56 7.09 4.41 -16.87
N ARG A 57 6.07 5.03 -16.26
CA ARG A 57 6.24 6.26 -15.46
C ARG A 57 7.16 6.01 -14.27
N CYS A 58 7.02 4.89 -13.56
CA CYS A 58 7.91 4.55 -12.45
C CYS A 58 9.36 4.29 -12.89
N LEU A 59 9.55 3.64 -14.04
CA LEU A 59 10.87 3.29 -14.54
C LEU A 59 11.62 4.47 -15.19
N PHE A 60 10.91 5.35 -15.87
CA PHE A 60 11.53 6.35 -16.76
C PHE A 60 10.93 7.76 -16.65
N GLY A 61 9.85 7.94 -15.89
CA GLY A 61 9.11 9.19 -15.77
C GLY A 61 9.37 9.94 -14.47
N PRO A 62 8.70 11.09 -14.28
CA PRO A 62 8.75 11.83 -13.02
C PRO A 62 7.99 11.08 -11.92
N LEU A 63 8.58 11.06 -10.72
CA LEU A 63 7.97 10.51 -9.51
C LEU A 63 6.79 11.34 -9.02
N ALA A 64 6.93 12.66 -9.06
CA ALA A 64 5.95 13.59 -8.53
C ALA A 64 4.71 13.71 -9.43
N GLY A 65 3.62 14.17 -8.83
CA GLY A 65 2.33 14.43 -9.47
C GLY A 65 1.21 13.51 -8.95
N PRO A 66 0.00 13.68 -9.49
CA PRO A 66 -1.17 12.94 -9.04
C PRO A 66 -1.01 11.44 -9.29
N VAL A 67 -1.55 10.65 -8.36
CA VAL A 67 -1.75 9.21 -8.50
C VAL A 67 -3.20 9.00 -8.87
N GLU A 68 -3.44 8.78 -10.15
CA GLU A 68 -4.79 8.66 -10.70
C GLU A 68 -5.14 7.20 -10.91
N ASN A 69 -6.26 6.80 -10.33
CA ASN A 69 -6.86 5.51 -10.62
C ASN A 69 -7.34 5.43 -12.08
N PRO A 70 -7.52 4.19 -12.60
CA PRO A 70 -8.23 3.94 -13.85
C PRO A 70 -9.59 4.64 -13.90
N HIS A 71 -10.01 5.01 -15.11
CA HIS A 71 -11.29 5.69 -15.33
C HIS A 71 -12.46 4.88 -14.75
N GLY A 72 -13.31 5.54 -13.96
CA GLY A 72 -14.47 4.93 -13.32
C GLY A 72 -14.19 4.21 -11.99
N GLN A 73 -12.94 4.23 -11.50
CA GLN A 73 -12.56 3.63 -10.21
C GLN A 73 -12.05 4.72 -9.25
N PRO A 74 -12.89 5.63 -8.74
CA PRO A 74 -12.41 6.71 -7.88
C PRO A 74 -11.84 6.19 -6.55
N LEU A 75 -10.92 6.96 -5.95
CA LEU A 75 -10.58 6.77 -4.55
C LEU A 75 -11.77 7.17 -3.68
N ILE A 76 -12.12 6.32 -2.73
CA ILE A 76 -13.28 6.50 -1.86
C ILE A 76 -12.80 6.83 -0.45
N PRO A 77 -13.32 7.88 0.18
CA PRO A 77 -12.94 8.19 1.55
C PRO A 77 -13.68 7.29 2.55
N LEU A 78 -12.91 6.65 3.43
CA LEU A 78 -13.45 5.86 4.54
C LEU A 78 -13.46 6.67 5.85
N ALA A 79 -12.47 7.55 6.02
CA ALA A 79 -12.39 8.55 7.08
C ALA A 79 -11.83 9.87 6.52
N PRO A 80 -12.43 11.03 6.85
CA PRO A 80 -12.09 12.32 6.26
C PRO A 80 -10.75 12.87 6.77
N GLY A 81 -10.32 13.99 6.19
CA GLY A 81 -9.12 14.71 6.58
C GLY A 81 -8.00 14.63 5.54
N SER A 82 -6.88 15.26 5.85
CA SER A 82 -5.73 15.32 4.94
C SER A 82 -4.45 15.03 5.71
N ALA A 83 -3.49 14.38 5.05
CA ALA A 83 -2.24 13.98 5.67
C ALA A 83 -1.12 13.99 4.64
N MET A 84 0.11 14.17 5.13
CA MET A 84 1.32 14.13 4.34
C MET A 84 2.37 13.30 5.07
N GLY A 85 3.13 12.50 4.33
CA GLY A 85 4.19 11.66 4.89
C GLY A 85 4.86 10.84 3.81
N ARG A 86 5.92 10.13 4.18
CA ARG A 86 6.51 9.14 3.28
C ARG A 86 5.54 7.98 3.09
N LEU A 87 5.41 7.48 1.86
CA LEU A 87 4.70 6.23 1.60
C LEU A 87 5.46 5.06 2.20
N CYS A 88 4.75 4.13 2.81
CA CYS A 88 5.29 2.86 3.32
C CYS A 88 4.22 1.78 3.24
N GLY A 89 4.59 0.52 3.38
CA GLY A 89 3.65 -0.60 3.41
C GLY A 89 3.76 -1.52 2.19
N GLY A 90 2.63 -2.06 1.72
CA GLY A 90 2.55 -3.13 0.73
C GLY A 90 1.56 -4.21 1.17
N ASN A 91 1.93 -5.47 1.01
CA ASN A 91 1.08 -6.60 1.34
C ASN A 91 0.84 -6.73 2.87
N LEU A 92 -0.43 -6.76 3.30
CA LEU A 92 -0.82 -6.82 4.71
C LEU A 92 -0.25 -8.05 5.42
N SER A 93 -0.36 -9.24 4.84
CA SER A 93 0.14 -10.48 5.42
C SER A 93 1.63 -10.43 5.73
N LEU A 94 2.43 -9.88 4.82
CA LEU A 94 3.88 -9.72 5.02
C LEU A 94 4.20 -8.66 6.09
N LEU A 95 3.44 -7.56 6.14
CA LEU A 95 3.64 -6.53 7.16
C LEU A 95 3.27 -7.05 8.56
N ALA A 96 2.16 -7.78 8.69
CA ALA A 96 1.76 -8.39 9.95
C ALA A 96 2.79 -9.42 10.44
N ALA A 97 3.34 -10.23 9.53
CA ALA A 97 4.41 -11.18 9.84
C ALA A 97 5.73 -10.51 10.28
N SER A 98 5.96 -9.24 9.91
CA SER A 98 7.16 -8.49 10.30
C SER A 98 7.14 -7.97 11.75
N LEU A 99 5.95 -7.92 12.38
CA LEU A 99 5.77 -7.36 13.72
C LEU A 99 6.57 -8.15 14.76
N GLY A 100 7.25 -7.45 15.66
CA GLY A 100 8.14 -8.00 16.68
C GLY A 100 9.53 -8.38 16.18
N THR A 101 9.86 -8.11 14.91
CA THR A 101 11.18 -8.41 14.33
C THR A 101 12.00 -7.12 14.11
N PRO A 102 13.32 -7.21 13.85
CA PRO A 102 14.12 -6.06 13.45
C PRO A 102 13.66 -5.38 12.14
N TRP A 103 12.80 -6.05 11.37
CA TRP A 103 12.26 -5.59 10.09
C TRP A 103 10.83 -5.08 10.21
N GLU A 104 10.33 -4.94 11.44
CA GLU A 104 9.02 -4.39 11.72
C GLU A 104 8.81 -3.05 10.98
N ILE A 105 7.65 -2.92 10.34
CA ILE A 105 7.25 -1.69 9.66
C ILE A 105 7.14 -0.53 10.65
N ASP A 106 7.88 0.55 10.39
CA ASP A 106 7.76 1.83 11.08
C ASP A 106 6.79 2.71 10.31
N THR A 107 5.62 2.96 10.90
CA THR A 107 4.57 3.78 10.30
C THR A 107 4.54 5.22 10.81
N ARG A 108 5.40 5.59 11.77
CA ARG A 108 5.34 6.90 12.46
C ARG A 108 5.43 8.07 11.48
N GLY A 109 4.36 8.86 11.43
CA GLY A 109 4.27 10.04 10.54
C GLY A 109 4.26 9.71 9.05
N LYS A 110 4.02 8.44 8.67
CA LYS A 110 4.00 7.96 7.28
C LYS A 110 2.60 7.71 6.78
N LEU A 111 2.44 7.68 5.46
CA LEU A 111 1.23 7.22 4.79
C LEU A 111 1.35 5.70 4.59
N LEU A 112 0.50 4.94 5.26
CA LEU A 112 0.51 3.47 5.25
C LEU A 112 -0.36 2.94 4.11
N PHE A 113 0.25 2.33 3.12
CA PHE A 113 -0.40 1.61 2.04
C PHE A 113 -0.58 0.13 2.39
N LEU A 114 -1.78 -0.41 2.24
CA LEU A 114 -2.10 -1.82 2.48
C LEU A 114 -2.89 -2.42 1.33
N GLU A 115 -2.48 -3.61 0.89
CA GLU A 115 -3.19 -4.46 -0.07
C GLU A 115 -3.05 -5.93 0.36
N ASP A 116 -3.91 -6.82 -0.13
CA ASP A 116 -3.69 -8.27 0.04
C ASP A 116 -4.45 -9.09 -1.02
N VAL A 117 -4.13 -10.39 -1.10
CA VAL A 117 -4.74 -11.33 -2.06
C VAL A 117 -5.01 -12.69 -1.45
N GLY A 118 -6.16 -13.28 -1.77
CA GLY A 118 -6.47 -14.67 -1.43
C GLY A 118 -6.74 -14.90 0.06
N GLU A 119 -6.84 -13.85 0.86
CA GLU A 119 -7.03 -13.92 2.29
C GLU A 119 -8.51 -13.83 2.67
N LYS A 120 -9.01 -14.78 3.46
CA LYS A 120 -10.38 -14.71 4.00
C LYS A 120 -10.52 -13.51 4.93
N VAL A 121 -11.70 -12.90 4.97
CA VAL A 121 -11.96 -11.69 5.78
C VAL A 121 -11.56 -11.85 7.26
N TYR A 122 -11.80 -13.02 7.88
CA TYR A 122 -11.41 -13.22 9.28
C TYR A 122 -9.89 -13.21 9.50
N ARG A 123 -9.09 -13.59 8.50
CA ARG A 123 -7.61 -13.51 8.58
C ARG A 123 -7.16 -12.07 8.45
N ILE A 124 -7.78 -11.31 7.54
CA ILE A 124 -7.54 -9.88 7.39
C ILE A 124 -7.87 -9.14 8.68
N ASP A 125 -9.01 -9.43 9.31
CA ASP A 125 -9.36 -8.90 10.64
C ASP A 125 -8.24 -9.17 11.65
N GLY A 126 -7.81 -10.43 11.79
CA GLY A 126 -6.76 -10.80 12.74
C GLY A 126 -5.46 -10.03 12.51
N MET A 127 -5.04 -9.88 11.25
CA MET A 127 -3.82 -9.14 10.88
C MET A 127 -3.96 -7.63 11.12
N LEU A 128 -5.09 -7.03 10.76
CA LEU A 128 -5.37 -5.62 11.05
C LEU A 128 -5.48 -5.37 12.56
N THR A 129 -6.08 -6.29 13.31
CA THR A 129 -6.11 -6.26 14.79
C THR A 129 -4.70 -6.29 15.35
N GLN A 130 -3.81 -7.12 14.80
CA GLN A 130 -2.40 -7.16 15.21
C GLN A 130 -1.69 -5.83 14.93
N LEU A 131 -1.85 -5.25 13.74
CA LEU A 131 -1.31 -3.92 13.40
C LEU A 131 -1.85 -2.83 14.33
N ARG A 132 -3.16 -2.84 14.63
CA ARG A 132 -3.80 -1.90 15.55
C ARG A 132 -3.20 -2.00 16.96
N ASN A 133 -3.05 -3.22 17.47
CA ASN A 133 -2.52 -3.46 18.81
C ASN A 133 -1.01 -3.13 18.90
N ALA A 134 -0.29 -3.24 17.79
CA ALA A 134 1.10 -2.79 17.66
C ALA A 134 1.24 -1.27 17.43
N GLY A 135 0.14 -0.50 17.48
CA GLY A 135 0.15 0.96 17.36
C GLY A 135 0.26 1.50 15.94
N LYS A 136 0.24 0.64 14.91
CA LYS A 136 0.62 1.05 13.54
C LYS A 136 -0.32 2.09 12.93
N PHE A 137 -1.62 2.02 13.25
CA PHE A 137 -2.60 3.00 12.79
C PHE A 137 -2.55 4.30 13.59
N GLN A 138 -2.27 4.24 14.89
CA GLN A 138 -2.10 5.44 15.72
C GLN A 138 -0.85 6.21 15.30
N ASP A 139 0.24 5.51 14.98
CA ASP A 139 1.52 6.11 14.60
C ASP A 139 1.50 6.73 13.19
N CYS A 140 0.70 6.18 12.27
CA CYS A 140 0.64 6.67 10.88
C CYS A 140 0.00 8.05 10.76
N ALA A 141 0.37 8.77 9.70
CA ALA A 141 -0.26 10.03 9.32
C ALA A 141 -1.60 9.82 8.61
N GLY A 142 -1.73 8.71 7.87
CA GLY A 142 -2.91 8.37 7.09
C GLY A 142 -2.79 6.97 6.47
N VAL A 143 -3.91 6.41 6.03
CA VAL A 143 -3.97 5.04 5.46
C VAL A 143 -4.53 5.08 4.05
N ILE A 144 -3.94 4.27 3.17
CA ILE A 144 -4.35 4.07 1.78
C ILE A 144 -4.59 2.58 1.58
N LEU A 145 -5.83 2.20 1.32
CA LEU A 145 -6.22 0.82 1.08
C LEU A 145 -6.26 0.57 -0.43
N GLY A 146 -5.43 -0.36 -0.86
CA GLY A 146 -5.27 -0.82 -2.23
C GLY A 146 -6.31 -1.84 -2.65
N ALA A 147 -5.87 -2.78 -3.50
CA ALA A 147 -6.66 -3.92 -3.92
C ALA A 147 -6.74 -4.99 -2.82
N TRP A 148 -7.92 -5.59 -2.68
CA TRP A 148 -8.21 -6.71 -1.78
C TRP A 148 -8.78 -7.84 -2.62
N THR A 149 -7.91 -8.56 -3.32
CA THR A 149 -8.30 -9.46 -4.42
C THR A 149 -8.60 -10.86 -3.91
N ASP A 150 -9.71 -11.44 -4.34
CA ASP A 150 -10.13 -12.79 -3.92
C ASP A 150 -10.11 -12.95 -2.39
N CYS A 151 -10.62 -11.93 -1.68
CA CYS A 151 -10.71 -11.89 -0.23
C CYS A 151 -12.17 -12.08 0.25
N PRO A 152 -12.77 -13.29 0.08
CA PRO A 152 -14.18 -13.50 0.37
C PRO A 152 -14.44 -13.58 1.89
N PRO A 153 -15.65 -13.21 2.35
CA PRO A 153 -16.13 -13.61 3.66
C PRO A 153 -16.21 -15.14 3.73
N GLU A 154 -16.00 -15.72 4.92
CA GLU A 154 -16.10 -17.17 5.09
C GLU A 154 -17.55 -17.66 4.98
N ASP A 155 -18.46 -16.92 5.60
CA ASP A 155 -19.91 -17.08 5.49
C ASP A 155 -20.52 -15.69 5.22
N PRO A 156 -20.97 -15.39 3.98
CA PRO A 156 -21.49 -14.07 3.62
C PRO A 156 -22.67 -13.57 4.48
N GLU A 157 -23.45 -14.47 5.10
CA GLU A 157 -24.61 -14.07 5.91
C GLU A 157 -24.25 -13.79 7.38
N ARG A 158 -23.07 -14.25 7.83
CA ARG A 158 -22.69 -14.25 9.25
C ARG A 158 -21.34 -13.59 9.52
N SER A 159 -20.53 -13.39 8.49
CA SER A 159 -19.22 -12.76 8.58
C SER A 159 -19.31 -11.27 8.28
N LEU A 160 -18.43 -10.49 8.89
CA LEU A 160 -18.24 -9.09 8.51
C LEU A 160 -17.80 -9.01 7.05
N THR A 161 -18.18 -7.91 6.41
CA THR A 161 -17.62 -7.45 5.15
C THR A 161 -16.24 -6.81 5.37
N LEU A 162 -15.42 -6.74 4.32
CA LEU A 162 -14.13 -6.03 4.40
C LEU A 162 -14.28 -4.57 4.81
N GLU A 163 -15.32 -3.89 4.30
CA GLU A 163 -15.56 -2.48 4.65
C GLU A 163 -15.87 -2.33 6.14
N GLU A 164 -16.68 -3.22 6.72
CA GLU A 164 -16.97 -3.22 8.16
C GLU A 164 -15.69 -3.44 8.97
N VAL A 165 -14.85 -4.40 8.58
CA VAL A 165 -13.55 -4.65 9.23
C VAL A 165 -12.66 -3.41 9.18
N PHE A 166 -12.55 -2.73 8.02
CA PHE A 166 -11.76 -1.50 7.92
C PHE A 166 -12.32 -0.38 8.80
N ARG A 167 -13.64 -0.23 8.86
CA ARG A 167 -14.31 0.77 9.70
C ARG A 167 -14.11 0.50 11.18
N GLU A 168 -14.13 -0.75 11.61
CA GLU A 168 -13.94 -1.10 13.02
C GLU A 168 -12.48 -1.05 13.48
N LEU A 169 -11.53 -1.39 12.61
CA LEU A 169 -10.13 -1.58 13.02
C LEU A 169 -9.23 -0.38 12.69
N ILE A 170 -9.51 0.38 11.64
CA ILE A 170 -8.63 1.44 11.14
C ILE A 170 -9.16 2.82 11.50
N VAL A 171 -10.45 3.10 11.24
CA VAL A 171 -11.07 4.42 11.42
C VAL A 171 -10.96 4.96 12.86
N PRO A 172 -11.04 4.15 13.94
CA PRO A 172 -10.91 4.65 15.32
C PRO A 172 -9.56 5.30 15.64
N ALA A 173 -8.52 5.10 14.82
CA ALA A 173 -7.24 5.79 14.97
C ALA A 173 -7.32 7.30 14.62
N ALA A 174 -8.46 7.77 14.12
CA ALA A 174 -8.70 9.17 13.75
C ALA A 174 -7.66 9.73 12.76
N ARG A 175 -7.24 8.88 11.81
CA ARG A 175 -6.38 9.26 10.68
C ARG A 175 -7.21 9.31 9.39
N PRO A 176 -6.84 10.13 8.40
CA PRO A 176 -7.48 10.09 7.08
C PRO A 176 -7.28 8.73 6.42
N VAL A 177 -8.34 8.19 5.83
CA VAL A 177 -8.32 6.88 5.17
C VAL A 177 -8.95 6.97 3.79
N LEU A 178 -8.18 6.60 2.77
CA LEU A 178 -8.66 6.38 1.41
C LEU A 178 -8.70 4.89 1.10
N THR A 179 -9.71 4.44 0.36
CA THR A 179 -9.83 3.07 -0.16
C THR A 179 -10.08 3.06 -1.65
N GLY A 180 -9.95 1.89 -2.27
CA GLY A 180 -10.17 1.68 -3.69
C GLY A 180 -9.01 2.13 -4.56
N LEU A 181 -7.79 2.30 -4.01
CA LEU A 181 -6.62 2.52 -4.86
C LEU A 181 -6.41 1.26 -5.71
N ALA A 182 -6.38 1.41 -7.03
CA ALA A 182 -6.18 0.29 -7.95
C ALA A 182 -4.69 -0.11 -7.96
N CYS A 183 -4.14 -0.51 -6.81
CA CYS A 183 -2.74 -0.91 -6.65
C CYS A 183 -2.68 -2.15 -5.75
N GLY A 184 -1.95 -3.16 -6.18
CA GLY A 184 -1.97 -4.50 -5.59
C GLY A 184 -2.24 -5.58 -6.62
N HIS A 185 -2.71 -6.74 -6.16
CA HIS A 185 -3.01 -7.92 -6.98
C HIS A 185 -4.29 -7.76 -7.82
N THR A 186 -4.40 -6.73 -8.64
CA THR A 186 -5.56 -6.49 -9.52
C THR A 186 -5.10 -6.07 -10.91
N LEU A 187 -6.00 -6.03 -11.89
CA LEU A 187 -5.77 -5.43 -13.20
C LEU A 187 -6.98 -4.59 -13.60
N PRO A 188 -6.79 -3.36 -14.10
CA PRO A 188 -5.53 -2.60 -14.17
C PRO A 188 -4.94 -2.28 -12.78
N THR A 189 -3.61 -2.14 -12.68
CA THR A 189 -2.91 -1.81 -11.43
C THR A 189 -1.89 -0.69 -11.59
N LEU A 190 -1.85 0.20 -10.61
CA LEU A 190 -0.92 1.31 -10.52
C LEU A 190 0.42 0.83 -9.92
N SER A 191 1.45 1.64 -10.12
CA SER A 191 2.74 1.48 -9.46
C SER A 191 2.97 2.61 -8.47
N LEU A 192 3.38 2.28 -7.24
CA LEU A 192 3.47 3.25 -6.14
C LEU A 192 4.93 3.40 -5.64
N PRO A 193 5.48 4.63 -5.55
CA PRO A 193 6.85 4.85 -5.11
C PRO A 193 6.95 4.86 -3.57
N LEU A 194 7.15 3.70 -2.97
CA LEU A 194 7.35 3.55 -1.53
C LEU A 194 8.63 4.27 -1.06
N GLY A 195 8.53 5.00 0.04
CA GLY A 195 9.58 5.87 0.59
C GLY A 195 9.53 7.31 0.08
N ALA A 196 8.79 7.60 -1.01
CA ALA A 196 8.60 8.96 -1.52
C ALA A 196 7.63 9.75 -0.63
N MET A 197 7.78 11.08 -0.58
CA MET A 197 6.82 11.95 0.07
C MET A 197 5.53 12.01 -0.74
N ALA A 198 4.39 11.89 -0.07
CA ALA A 198 3.08 12.01 -0.69
C ALA A 198 2.10 12.73 0.23
N ALA A 199 1.01 13.20 -0.34
CA ALA A 199 -0.12 13.79 0.36
C ALA A 199 -1.42 13.09 -0.04
N ILE A 200 -2.30 12.93 0.94
CA ILE A 200 -3.69 12.50 0.72
C ILE A 200 -4.65 13.56 1.19
N ASP A 201 -5.76 13.69 0.47
CA ASP A 201 -6.94 14.41 0.92
C ASP A 201 -8.17 13.51 0.78
N ALA A 202 -8.58 12.95 1.91
CA ALA A 202 -9.77 12.11 2.02
C ALA A 202 -11.07 12.91 2.02
N ASN A 203 -11.02 14.25 2.00
CA ASN A 203 -12.24 15.03 1.74
C ASN A 203 -12.58 15.06 0.24
N THR A 204 -11.57 14.95 -0.63
CA THR A 204 -11.72 15.07 -2.08
C THR A 204 -11.32 13.83 -2.87
N GLY A 205 -10.89 12.76 -2.20
CA GLY A 205 -10.49 11.51 -2.86
C GLY A 205 -9.19 11.62 -3.64
N ARG A 206 -8.20 12.36 -3.12
CA ARG A 206 -6.95 12.66 -3.84
C ARG A 206 -5.73 12.04 -3.16
N LEU A 207 -4.82 11.54 -3.99
CA LEU A 207 -3.47 11.10 -3.63
C LEU A 207 -2.47 11.72 -4.61
N GLU A 208 -1.40 12.30 -4.09
CA GLU A 208 -0.35 12.95 -4.88
C GLU A 208 1.03 12.60 -4.33
N VAL A 209 1.96 12.26 -5.22
CA VAL A 209 3.39 12.14 -4.87
C VAL A 209 4.03 13.51 -5.01
N LEU A 210 4.73 13.94 -3.97
CA LEU A 210 5.35 15.26 -3.89
C LEU A 210 6.76 15.24 -4.52
N PRO A 211 7.26 16.40 -4.99
CA PRO A 211 8.66 16.54 -5.40
C PRO A 211 9.63 16.16 -4.26
N LEU A 212 10.79 15.63 -4.65
CA LEU A 212 11.90 15.28 -3.73
C LEU A 212 12.52 16.53 -3.09
#